data_AF-A0A9E6DVX5-F1
#
_entry.id   AF-A0A9E6DVX5-F1
#
_cell.length_a   1.000
_cell.length_b   1.000
_cell.length_c   1.000
_cell.angle_alpha   90.00
_cell.angle_beta   90.00
_cell.angle_gamma   90.00
#
_symmetry.space_group_name_H-M   'P 1'
#
loop_
_entity.id
_entity.type
_entity.pdbx_description
1 polymer ?
#
loop_
_entity_poly.entity_id
_entity_poly.type
_entity_poly.pdbx_seq_one_letter_code
_entity_poly.pdbx_strand_id
1 'polypeptide(L)'
;PLSEGVYIWYSGPSFETPAEIRALRVLGADAVGMSNVPEVIIGRYLGLEIVGLSCLTNMASGMSDTKLSHTQTKEVAAIGSKKIKTLLKSFLQKL
;
A
#
# COMPACT_ATOMS: atom_id res chain seq x y z
N PRO A 1 -10.93 9.88 -6.55
CA PRO A 1 -10.42 9.13 -7.72
C PRO A 1 -9.80 7.83 -7.20
N LEU A 2 -9.95 6.72 -7.95
CA LEU A 2 -9.23 5.49 -7.67
C LEU A 2 -8.06 5.43 -8.65
N SER A 3 -6.84 5.39 -8.12
CA SER A 3 -5.61 5.31 -8.92
C SER A 3 -5.10 3.88 -8.94
N GLU A 4 -4.48 3.49 -10.03
CA GLU A 4 -3.78 2.21 -10.19
C GLU A 4 -2.26 2.48 -10.19
N GLY A 5 -1.49 1.48 -9.75
CA GLY A 5 -0.04 1.59 -9.68
C GLY A 5 0.63 0.31 -9.20
N VAL A 6 1.96 0.29 -9.25
CA VAL A 6 2.81 -0.84 -8.85
C VAL A 6 3.10 -0.76 -7.35
N TYR A 7 2.72 -1.82 -6.63
CA TYR A 7 3.09 -2.01 -5.23
C TYR A 7 4.38 -2.83 -5.13
N ILE A 8 5.37 -2.32 -4.41
CA ILE A 8 6.60 -3.06 -4.09
C ILE A 8 6.61 -3.47 -2.62
N TRP A 9 7.03 -4.70 -2.38
CA TRP A 9 7.15 -5.25 -1.03
C TRP A 9 8.53 -4.98 -0.44
N TYR A 10 8.53 -4.48 0.79
CA TYR A 10 9.71 -4.28 1.62
C TYR A 10 9.59 -5.15 2.88
N SER A 11 10.68 -5.73 3.38
CA SER A 11 10.57 -6.69 4.49
C SER A 11 10.18 -6.06 5.83
N GLY A 12 10.50 -4.77 6.04
CA GLY A 12 10.38 -4.13 7.36
C GLY A 12 11.29 -4.77 8.42
N PRO A 13 11.08 -4.49 9.72
CA PRO A 13 10.06 -3.60 10.29
C PRO A 13 10.44 -2.12 10.27
N SER A 14 11.70 -1.79 9.94
CA SER A 14 12.11 -0.41 9.72
C SER A 14 11.50 0.13 8.43
N PHE A 15 11.10 1.40 8.44
CA PHE A 15 10.79 2.12 7.20
C PHE A 15 12.02 2.22 6.30
N GLU A 16 11.76 2.44 5.03
CA GLU A 16 12.79 2.65 4.02
C GLU A 16 13.51 3.99 4.25
N THR A 17 14.79 4.03 3.94
CA THR A 17 15.56 5.26 3.84
C THR A 17 15.16 6.05 2.58
N PRO A 18 15.42 7.37 2.53
CA PRO A 18 15.20 8.14 1.31
C PRO A 18 15.97 7.62 0.09
N ALA A 19 17.13 6.99 0.29
CA ALA A 19 17.91 6.40 -0.78
C ALA A 19 17.23 5.14 -1.34
N GLU A 20 16.72 4.28 -0.47
CA GLU A 20 15.92 3.10 -0.85
C GLU A 20 14.65 3.53 -1.59
N ILE A 21 13.91 4.53 -1.10
CA ILE A 21 12.72 5.07 -1.79
C ILE A 21 13.05 5.55 -3.21
N ARG A 22 14.18 6.26 -3.41
CA ARG A 22 14.60 6.66 -4.76
C ARG A 22 14.90 5.45 -5.64
N ALA A 23 15.57 4.42 -5.11
CA ALA A 23 15.84 3.20 -5.84
C ALA A 23 14.53 2.47 -6.22
N LEU A 24 13.59 2.32 -5.29
CA LEU A 24 12.28 1.69 -5.53
C LEU A 24 11.48 2.45 -6.61
N ARG A 25 11.54 3.77 -6.63
CA ARG A 25 10.91 4.58 -7.68
C ARG A 25 11.55 4.35 -9.05
N VAL A 26 12.87 4.21 -9.12
CA VAL A 26 13.58 3.84 -10.37
C VAL A 26 13.17 2.45 -10.85
N LEU A 27 12.92 1.52 -9.92
CA LEU A 27 12.37 0.19 -10.21
C LEU A 27 10.88 0.22 -10.63
N GLY A 28 10.23 1.38 -10.63
CA GLY A 28 8.87 1.57 -11.10
C GLY A 28 7.78 1.42 -10.03
N ALA A 29 8.13 1.48 -8.74
CA ALA A 29 7.14 1.42 -7.66
C ALA A 29 6.37 2.74 -7.49
N ASP A 30 5.05 2.65 -7.38
CA ASP A 30 4.15 3.75 -7.04
C ASP A 30 3.76 3.74 -5.55
N ALA A 31 3.79 2.56 -4.92
CA ALA A 31 3.53 2.37 -3.51
C ALA A 31 4.49 1.34 -2.92
N VAL A 32 4.85 1.50 -1.64
CA VAL A 32 5.66 0.56 -0.88
C VAL A 32 4.92 0.16 0.39
N GLY A 33 5.07 -1.10 0.79
CA GLY A 33 4.63 -1.56 2.10
C GLY A 33 5.22 -2.93 2.44
N MET A 34 4.81 -3.45 3.59
CA MET A 34 5.50 -4.56 4.23
C MET A 34 4.72 -5.88 4.24
N SER A 35 3.72 -6.04 3.36
CA SER A 35 2.83 -7.21 3.30
C SER A 35 2.35 -7.47 1.87
N ASN A 36 1.26 -8.23 1.73
CA ASN A 36 0.46 -8.47 0.53
C ASN A 36 1.14 -9.34 -0.53
N VAL A 37 2.40 -9.09 -0.89
CA VAL A 37 3.08 -9.83 -1.96
C VAL A 37 3.17 -11.33 -1.66
N PRO A 38 3.56 -11.79 -0.45
CA PRO A 38 3.53 -13.22 -0.11
C PRO A 38 2.14 -13.86 -0.27
N GLU A 39 1.09 -13.17 0.19
CA GLU A 39 -0.30 -13.62 0.11
C GLU A 39 -0.79 -13.70 -1.34
N VAL A 40 -0.44 -12.71 -2.16
CA VAL A 40 -0.77 -12.65 -3.59
C VAL A 40 -0.10 -13.81 -4.33
N ILE A 41 1.19 -14.06 -4.09
CA ILE A 41 1.94 -15.15 -4.74
C ILE A 41 1.28 -16.50 -4.45
N ILE A 42 0.99 -16.79 -3.18
CA ILE A 42 0.36 -18.06 -2.78
C ILE A 42 -1.07 -18.15 -3.33
N GLY A 43 -1.85 -17.08 -3.26
CA GLY A 43 -3.21 -17.07 -3.78
C GLY A 43 -3.27 -17.32 -5.28
N ARG A 44 -2.35 -16.73 -6.06
CA ARG A 44 -2.25 -16.99 -7.50
C ARG A 44 -1.78 -18.41 -7.81
N TYR A 45 -0.84 -18.95 -7.01
CA TYR A 45 -0.44 -20.36 -7.11
C TYR A 45 -1.63 -21.31 -6.90
N LEU A 46 -2.55 -20.96 -6.00
CA LEU A 46 -3.79 -21.71 -5.74
C LEU A 46 -4.93 -21.42 -6.75
N GLY A 47 -4.70 -20.61 -7.77
CA GLY A 47 -5.68 -20.30 -8.81
C GLY A 47 -6.72 -19.25 -8.41
N LEU A 48 -6.52 -18.48 -7.33
CA LEU A 48 -7.44 -17.44 -6.92
C LEU A 48 -7.32 -16.19 -7.79
N GLU A 49 -8.45 -15.58 -8.15
CA GLU A 49 -8.48 -14.20 -8.63
C GLU A 49 -8.30 -13.25 -7.45
N ILE A 50 -7.43 -12.24 -7.62
CA ILE A 50 -7.01 -11.35 -6.53
C ILE A 50 -7.16 -9.90 -6.98
N VAL A 51 -7.76 -9.09 -6.11
CA VAL A 51 -7.80 -7.64 -6.24
C VAL A 51 -7.01 -7.02 -5.09
N GLY A 52 -6.01 -6.21 -5.43
CA GLY A 52 -5.21 -5.47 -4.46
C GLY A 52 -5.75 -4.06 -4.23
N LEU A 53 -5.83 -3.62 -2.98
CA LEU A 53 -6.18 -2.25 -2.61
C LEU A 53 -5.21 -1.74 -1.54
N SER A 54 -4.52 -0.64 -1.84
CA SER A 54 -3.62 0.01 -0.89
C SER A 54 -4.22 1.33 -0.39
N CYS A 55 -4.25 1.51 0.93
CA CYS A 55 -4.56 2.80 1.55
C CYS A 55 -3.26 3.56 1.78
N LEU A 56 -2.97 4.59 0.98
CA LEU A 56 -1.80 5.41 1.18
C LEU A 56 -1.97 6.27 2.45
N THR A 57 -1.21 5.93 3.49
CA THR A 57 -1.27 6.58 4.81
C THR A 57 -0.28 7.73 4.97
N ASN A 58 0.75 7.77 4.13
CA ASN A 58 1.84 8.74 4.19
C ASN A 58 2.56 8.81 2.84
N MET A 59 3.28 9.92 2.63
CA MET A 59 4.32 9.96 1.61
C MET A 59 5.51 9.11 2.04
N ALA A 60 6.25 8.55 1.07
CA ALA A 60 7.42 7.74 1.39
C ALA A 60 8.57 8.60 1.97
N SER A 61 9.53 7.94 2.61
CA SER A 61 10.65 8.59 3.29
C SER A 61 11.40 9.56 2.37
N GLY A 62 11.58 10.80 2.82
CA GLY A 62 12.24 11.86 2.04
C GLY A 62 11.38 12.51 0.95
N MET A 63 10.08 12.21 0.87
CA MET A 63 9.14 12.86 -0.04
C MET A 63 8.25 13.93 0.62
N SER A 64 8.35 14.10 1.94
CA SER A 64 7.73 15.20 2.68
C SER A 64 8.54 15.57 3.92
N ASP A 65 8.26 16.73 4.51
CA ASP A 65 8.88 17.19 5.76
C ASP A 65 8.37 16.44 7.01
N THR A 66 7.40 15.54 6.84
CA THR A 66 6.78 14.83 7.97
C THR A 66 7.59 13.60 8.35
N LYS A 67 7.95 13.50 9.63
CA LYS A 67 8.65 12.32 10.16
C LYS A 67 7.69 11.13 10.18
N LEU A 68 8.08 10.04 9.52
CA LEU A 68 7.31 8.81 9.49
C LEU A 68 7.15 8.22 10.89
N SER A 69 5.92 7.82 11.23
CA SER A 69 5.63 7.11 12.46
C SER A 69 4.47 6.13 12.28
N HIS A 70 4.50 5.05 13.07
CA HIS A 70 3.43 4.07 13.09
C HIS A 70 2.10 4.68 13.63
N THR A 71 2.18 5.64 14.56
CA THR A 71 1.01 6.35 15.09
C THR A 71 0.29 7.13 13.99
N GLN A 72 1.04 7.92 13.21
CA GLN A 72 0.49 8.67 12.08
C GLN A 72 -0.17 7.73 11.05
N THR A 73 0.46 6.59 10.78
CA THR A 73 -0.08 5.57 9.87
C THR A 73 -1.48 5.12 10.32
N LYS A 74 -1.65 4.84 11.62
CA LYS A 74 -2.93 4.41 12.20
C LYS A 74 -4.00 5.50 12.12
N GLU A 75 -3.66 6.75 12.39
CA GLU A 75 -4.58 7.88 12.34
C GLU A 75 -5.10 8.13 10.92
N VAL A 76 -4.20 8.15 9.93
CA VAL A 76 -4.59 8.36 8.52
C VAL A 76 -5.38 7.16 7.98
N ALA A 77 -5.00 5.93 8.38
CA ALA A 77 -5.76 4.73 8.01
C ALA A 77 -7.21 4.78 8.52
N ALA A 78 -7.43 5.29 9.74
CA ALA A 78 -8.77 5.45 10.28
C ALA A 78 -9.62 6.43 9.43
N ILE A 79 -9.02 7.50 8.92
CA ILE A 79 -9.70 8.45 8.02
C ILE A 79 -10.03 7.76 6.67
N GLY A 80 -9.09 6.97 6.13
CA GLY A 80 -9.27 6.22 4.89
C GLY A 80 -10.34 5.12 4.98
N SER A 81 -10.54 4.55 6.17
CA SER A 81 -11.42 3.41 6.41
C SER A 81 -12.86 3.61 5.93
N LYS A 82 -13.42 4.82 6.09
CA LYS A 82 -14.80 5.13 5.66
C LYS A 82 -14.94 5.05 4.15
N LYS A 83 -13.96 5.58 3.39
CA LYS A 83 -13.96 5.54 1.92
C LYS A 83 -13.76 4.12 1.41
N ILE A 84 -12.83 3.37 2.01
CA ILE A 84 -12.56 1.98 1.68
C ILE A 84 -13.79 1.11 1.93
N LYS A 85 -14.48 1.29 3.05
CA LYS A 85 -15.70 0.56 3.37
C LYS A 85 -16.80 0.78 2.31
N THR A 86 -16.99 2.02 1.86
CA THR A 86 -17.95 2.31 0.79
C THR A 86 -17.52 1.66 -0.52
N LEU A 87 -16.25 1.78 -0.90
CA LEU A 87 -15.70 1.19 -2.12
C LEU A 87 -15.87 -0.33 -2.14
N LEU A 88 -15.45 -1.02 -1.08
CA LEU A 88 -15.54 -2.48 -0.95
C LEU A 88 -16.99 -2.96 -1.05
N LYS A 89 -17.92 -2.27 -0.37
CA LYS A 89 -19.35 -2.62 -0.47
C LYS A 89 -19.87 -2.51 -1.90
N SER A 90 -19.57 -1.41 -2.59
CA SER A 90 -20.00 -1.21 -3.97
C SER A 90 -19.32 -2.16 -4.95
N PHE A 91 -18.07 -2.55 -4.70
CA PHE A 91 -17.35 -3.55 -5.50
C PHE A 91 -17.98 -4.93 -5.34
N LEU A 92 -18.21 -5.38 -4.10
CA LEU A 92 -18.82 -6.68 -3.82
C LEU A 92 -20.25 -6.83 -4.35
N GLN A 93 -21.00 -5.73 -4.48
CA GLN A 93 -22.34 -5.74 -5.09
C GLN A 93 -22.32 -5.92 -6.62
N LYS A 94 -21.16 -5.74 -7.25
CA LYS A 94 -20.98 -5.81 -8.72
C LYS A 94 -20.19 -7.04 -9.18
N LEU A 95 -19.61 -7.78 -8.24
CA LEU A 95 -19.05 -9.12 -8.47
C LEU A 95 -20.19 -10.13 -8.61
#